data_AF-A0A7K2FT37-F1
#
_entry.id   AF-A0A7K2FT37-F1
#
_cell.length_a   1.000
_cell.length_b   1.000
_cell.length_c   1.000
_cell.angle_alpha   90.00
_cell.angle_beta   90.00
_cell.angle_gamma   90.00
#
_symmetry.space_group_name_H-M   'P 1'
#
loop_
_entity.id
_entity.type
_entity.pdbx_description
1 polymer ?
#
loop_
_entity_poly.entity_id
_entity_poly.type
_entity_poly.pdbx_seq_one_letter_code
_entity_poly.pdbx_strand_id
1 'polypeptide(L)' 'MTDNAPADPSPATSPAPSAPGTDTPYDAVVLAGGAARRLGGADKPGVRVGGRPLLDRVL' A
#
# COMPACT_ATOMS: atom_id res chain seq x y z
N MET A 1 -19.95 46.79 0.27
CA MET A 1 -18.66 46.25 -0.20
C MET A 1 -18.05 45.51 0.98
N THR A 2 -18.67 44.39 1.35
CA THR A 2 -18.22 43.52 2.44
C THR A 2 -17.34 42.45 1.82
N ASP A 3 -16.13 42.36 2.33
CA ASP A 3 -15.06 41.45 1.97
C ASP A 3 -15.33 40.07 2.57
N ASN A 4 -15.82 39.16 1.73
CA ASN A 4 -15.84 37.75 2.08
C ASN A 4 -14.40 37.22 1.99
N ALA A 5 -13.65 37.28 3.08
CA ALA A 5 -12.31 36.69 3.16
C ALA A 5 -12.42 35.16 3.03
N PRO A 6 -11.60 34.50 2.19
CA PRO A 6 -11.65 33.04 2.09
C PRO A 6 -11.17 32.45 3.42
N ALA A 7 -11.98 31.56 4.00
CA ALA A 7 -11.56 30.75 5.12
C ALA A 7 -10.31 29.93 4.73
N ASP A 8 -9.29 29.93 5.59
CA ASP A 8 -8.16 29.00 5.45
C ASP A 8 -8.69 27.57 5.38
N PRO A 9 -8.33 26.75 4.38
CA PRO A 9 -8.64 25.35 4.41
C PRO A 9 -7.83 24.73 5.56
N SER A 10 -8.50 24.47 6.69
CA SER A 10 -7.96 23.65 7.77
C SER A 10 -7.35 22.39 7.12
N PRO A 11 -6.07 22.07 7.34
CA PRO A 11 -5.49 20.88 6.75
C PRO A 11 -6.33 19.71 7.27
N ALA A 12 -7.08 19.06 6.37
CA ALA A 12 -7.85 17.87 6.71
C ALA A 12 -6.92 16.95 7.49
N THR A 13 -7.21 16.73 8.77
CA THR A 13 -6.46 15.82 9.63
C THR A 13 -6.38 14.51 8.88
N SER A 14 -5.21 14.22 8.29
CA SER A 14 -4.97 12.91 7.69
C SER A 14 -5.20 11.91 8.82
N PRO A 15 -6.04 10.88 8.64
CA PRO A 15 -6.22 9.90 9.68
C PRO A 15 -4.83 9.36 10.01
N ALA A 16 -4.39 9.61 11.24
CA ALA A 16 -3.17 9.02 11.73
C ALA A 16 -3.31 7.51 11.50
N PRO A 17 -2.29 6.83 10.94
CA PRO A 17 -2.38 5.40 10.72
C PRO A 17 -2.76 4.75 12.05
N SER A 18 -3.89 4.06 12.07
CA SER A 18 -4.32 3.29 13.23
C SER A 18 -3.18 2.33 13.54
N ALA A 19 -2.54 2.51 14.70
CA ALA A 19 -1.44 1.65 15.13
C ALA A 19 -1.90 0.19 14.98
N PRO A 20 -1.19 -0.66 14.23
CA PRO A 20 -1.58 -2.05 14.11
C PRO A 20 -1.59 -2.65 15.51
N GLY A 21 -2.73 -3.23 15.91
CA GLY A 21 -2.78 -4.06 17.10
C GLY A 21 -1.73 -5.18 16.94
N THR A 22 -0.72 -5.15 17.80
CA THR A 22 0.30 -6.21 17.92
C THR A 22 0.05 -6.80 19.32
N ASP A 23 -0.10 -8.10 19.56
CA ASP A 23 0.87 -9.16 19.30
C ASP A 23 0.18 -10.54 19.23
N THR A 24 -0.43 -10.90 18.10
CA THR A 24 -0.70 -12.31 17.81
C THR A 24 0.00 -12.66 16.50
N PRO A 25 0.96 -13.61 16.50
CA PRO A 25 1.61 -14.03 15.26
C PRO A 25 0.57 -14.67 14.33
N TYR A 26 0.57 -14.23 13.08
CA TYR A 26 -0.30 -14.74 12.04
C TYR A 26 0.48 -15.67 11.11
N ASP A 27 -0.15 -16.77 10.72
CA ASP A 27 0.27 -17.53 9.54
C ASP A 27 -0.30 -16.86 8.28
N ALA A 28 0.51 -16.74 7.23
CA ALA A 28 0.12 -16.12 5.97
C ALA A 28 0.34 -17.06 4.79
N VAL A 29 -0.64 -17.12 3.89
CA VAL A 29 -0.54 -17.83 2.61
C VAL A 29 -0.65 -16.82 1.48
N VAL A 30 0.35 -16.80 0.60
CA VAL A 30 0.33 -15.98 -0.60
C VAL A 30 -0.05 -16.86 -1.79
N LEU A 31 -1.26 -16.66 -2.30
CA LEU A 31 -1.67 -17.28 -3.57
C LEU A 31 -0.94 -16.58 -4.73
N ALA A 32 0.16 -17.19 -5.16
CA ALA A 32 1.04 -16.66 -6.20
C ALA A 32 0.86 -17.32 -7.58
N GLY A 33 0.02 -18.34 -7.70
CA GLY A 33 -0.18 -19.10 -8.93
C GLY A 33 -1.24 -18.50 -9.85
N GLY A 34 -0.89 -18.31 -11.12
CA GLY A 34 -1.79 -17.93 -12.20
C GLY A 34 -1.00 -17.53 -13.45
N ALA A 35 -1.63 -17.44 -14.62
CA ALA A 35 -0.91 -17.23 -15.90
C ALA A 35 -0.13 -15.90 -16.02
N ALA A 36 -0.16 -15.03 -15.00
CA ALA A 36 0.58 -13.76 -14.93
C ALA A 36 0.53 -12.89 -16.20
N ARG A 37 -0.55 -12.96 -16.99
CA ARG A 37 -0.65 -12.31 -18.32
C ARG A 37 -0.37 -10.82 -18.30
N ARG A 38 -0.81 -10.12 -17.24
CA ARG A 38 -0.59 -8.67 -17.05
C ARG A 38 0.86 -8.32 -16.69
N LEU A 39 1.64 -9.30 -16.28
CA LEU A 39 3.04 -9.19 -15.85
C LEU A 39 3.98 -9.90 -16.85
N GLY A 40 3.51 -10.19 -18.07
CA GLY A 40 4.32 -10.87 -19.08
C GLY A 40 4.60 -12.35 -18.80
N GLY A 41 3.77 -13.00 -17.96
CA GLY A 41 3.96 -14.40 -17.57
C GLY A 41 4.85 -14.61 -16.33
N ALA A 42 5.38 -13.52 -15.74
CA ALA A 42 6.14 -13.60 -14.49
C ALA A 42 5.19 -13.67 -13.29
N ASP A 43 5.21 -14.78 -12.56
CA ASP A 43 4.47 -14.90 -11.30
C ASP A 43 4.79 -13.71 -10.38
N LYS A 44 3.73 -13.15 -9.78
CA LYS A 44 3.76 -11.95 -8.94
C LYS A 44 4.89 -11.92 -7.89
N PRO A 45 5.28 -13.01 -7.18
CA PRO A 45 6.43 -12.99 -6.28
C PRO A 45 7.78 -12.64 -6.96
N GLY A 46 7.97 -13.06 -8.21
CA GLY A 46 9.19 -12.84 -8.99
C GLY A 46 9.24 -11.47 -9.67
N VAL A 47 8.15 -10.70 -9.67
CA VAL A 47 8.09 -9.38 -10.27
C VAL A 47 9.02 -8.43 -9.51
N ARG A 48 9.88 -7.73 -10.25
CA ARG A 48 10.71 -6.67 -9.68
C ARG A 48 9.97 -5.35 -9.64
N VAL A 49 9.99 -4.72 -8.47
CA VAL A 49 9.55 -3.33 -8.26
C VAL A 49 10.79 -2.57 -7.80
N GLY A 50 11.10 -1.40 -8.36
CA GLY A 50 12.28 -0.60 -7.96
C GLY A 50 13.58 -1.41 -7.77
N GLY A 51 13.88 -2.34 -8.69
CA GLY A 51 15.09 -3.17 -8.69
C GLY A 51 15.07 -4.44 -7.82
N ARG A 52 14.13 -4.59 -6.86
CA ARG A 52 14.04 -5.75 -5.95
C ARG A 52 12.77 -6.58 -6.22
N PRO A 53 12.80 -7.91 -6.08
CA PRO A 53 11.60 -8.73 -6.21
C PRO A 53 10.56 -8.32 -5.16
N LEU A 54 9.28 -8.54 -5.47
CA LEU A 54 8.17 -8.11 -4.61
C LEU A 54 8.20 -8.83 -3.26
N LEU A 55 8.59 -10.10 -3.21
CA LEU A 55 8.71 -10.86 -1.96
C LEU A 55 9.71 -10.23 -0.97
N ASP A 56 10.85 -9.72 -1.45
CA ASP A 56 11.88 -9.11 -0.59
C ASP A 56 11.42 -7.81 0.11
N ARG A 57 10.21 -7.31 -0.20
CA ARG A 57 9.61 -6.15 0.47
C ARG A 57 8.56 -6.51 1.52
N VAL A 58 8.06 -7.75 1.50
CA VAL A 58 6.86 -8.15 2.26
C VAL A 58 7.20 -9.17 3.37
N LEU A 59 8.41 -9.72 3.34
CA LEU A 59 9.03 -10.47 4.44
C LEU A 59 9.95 -9.53 5.24
#